data_AF-A0A2A2Q3P2-F1
#
_entry.id   AF-A0A2A2Q3P2-F1
#
_cell.length_a   1.000
_cell.length_b   1.000
_cell.length_c   1.000
_cell.angle_alpha   90.00
_cell.angle_beta   90.00
_cell.angle_gamma   90.00
#
_symmetry.space_group_name_H-M   'P 1'
#
loop_
_entity.id
_entity.type
_entity.pdbx_description
1 polymer ?
#
loop_
_entity_poly.entity_id
_entity_poly.type
_entity_poly.pdbx_seq_one_letter_code
_entity_poly.pdbx_strand_id
1 'polypeptide(L)'
;MISRFFHFILVVFAVFGPAIDAAPLTSNDLRRLGYSGNYRGDVEGNIAIRDGSGFDTFRVNQGDNEQLPPRNRSVVTGPSGRNGFFLNLQKITGNERRATIRFYYSGISRNPDYDEDTVGSGVKILKIQRRGTSRPQFEMRLTDKLDERAADDGEYLTSWRIRGLLFK
;
A
#
# COMPACT_ATOMS: atom_id res chain seq x y z
N MET A 1 -17.33 -46.97 -47.54
CA MET A 1 -17.08 -47.19 -46.09
C MET A 1 -17.56 -45.97 -45.32
N ILE A 2 -18.04 -46.22 -44.11
CA ILE A 2 -18.97 -45.45 -43.27
C ILE A 2 -18.38 -44.18 -42.61
N SER A 3 -19.23 -43.14 -42.54
CA SER A 3 -19.41 -41.97 -41.64
C SER A 3 -18.21 -41.35 -40.87
N ARG A 4 -17.99 -40.02 -40.86
CA ARG A 4 -18.72 -38.92 -40.18
C ARG A 4 -19.06 -39.18 -38.69
N PHE A 5 -18.84 -38.12 -37.89
CA PHE A 5 -19.40 -37.79 -36.55
C PHE A 5 -18.63 -38.20 -35.28
N PHE A 6 -18.38 -37.19 -34.42
CA PHE A 6 -17.81 -37.19 -33.05
C PHE A 6 -16.29 -37.42 -32.95
N HIS A 7 -15.48 -36.41 -32.63
CA HIS A 7 -15.44 -35.77 -31.30
C HIS A 7 -15.30 -34.24 -31.40
N PHE A 8 -16.45 -33.59 -31.38
CA PHE A 8 -16.62 -32.25 -30.83
C PHE A 8 -16.60 -32.37 -29.29
N ILE A 9 -16.16 -31.31 -28.61
CA ILE A 9 -16.36 -31.02 -27.17
C ILE A 9 -15.35 -31.68 -26.21
N LEU A 10 -14.28 -30.94 -25.88
CA LEU A 10 -14.01 -30.56 -24.49
C LEU A 10 -12.92 -29.48 -24.42
N VAL A 11 -13.35 -28.30 -23.95
CA VAL A 11 -12.58 -27.23 -23.29
C VAL A 11 -11.63 -26.45 -24.22
N VAL A 12 -11.99 -25.33 -24.88
CA VAL A 12 -12.76 -24.15 -24.40
C VAL A 12 -12.41 -23.83 -22.95
N PHE A 13 -11.30 -23.10 -22.70
CA PHE A 13 -11.04 -22.22 -21.54
C PHE A 13 -9.53 -21.99 -21.29
N ALA A 14 -8.75 -21.72 -22.34
CA ALA A 14 -7.44 -21.05 -22.17
C ALA A 14 -7.31 -19.85 -23.11
N VAL A 15 -8.45 -19.29 -23.54
CA VAL A 15 -8.50 -17.88 -23.90
C VAL A 15 -8.09 -17.16 -22.63
N PHE A 16 -6.92 -16.54 -22.70
CA PHE A 16 -6.54 -15.37 -21.93
C PHE A 16 -7.76 -14.48 -21.73
N GLY A 17 -8.51 -14.74 -20.66
CA GLY A 17 -9.54 -13.82 -20.24
C GLY A 17 -8.81 -12.51 -20.03
N PRO A 18 -9.27 -11.39 -20.63
CA PRO A 18 -8.76 -10.10 -20.22
C PRO A 18 -8.87 -10.08 -18.71
N ALA A 19 -7.82 -9.61 -18.03
CA ALA A 19 -7.93 -9.28 -16.62
C ALA A 19 -9.14 -8.36 -16.52
N ILE A 20 -10.30 -8.92 -16.17
CA ILE A 20 -11.51 -8.18 -15.90
C ILE A 20 -11.04 -7.28 -14.79
N ASP A 21 -10.90 -6.00 -15.11
CA ASP A 21 -10.51 -4.98 -14.17
C ASP A 21 -11.55 -5.08 -13.06
N ALA A 22 -11.19 -5.83 -12.01
CA ALA A 22 -12.14 -6.21 -10.99
C ALA A 22 -12.71 -4.90 -10.46
N ALA A 23 -14.03 -4.77 -10.53
CA ALA A 23 -14.71 -3.52 -10.20
C ALA A 23 -14.13 -2.98 -8.89
N PRO A 24 -13.84 -1.67 -8.80
CA PRO A 24 -13.29 -1.10 -7.58
C PRO A 24 -14.15 -1.50 -6.39
N LEU A 25 -13.54 -2.05 -5.35
CA LEU A 25 -14.26 -2.41 -4.13
C LEU A 25 -14.55 -1.13 -3.34
N THR A 26 -15.66 -1.10 -2.62
CA THR A 26 -15.97 -0.03 -1.68
C THR A 26 -15.52 -0.39 -0.26
N SER A 27 -15.53 0.57 0.65
CA SER A 27 -15.32 0.30 2.09
C SER A 27 -16.35 -0.68 2.66
N ASN A 28 -17.58 -0.69 2.12
CA ASN A 28 -18.61 -1.64 2.52
C ASN A 28 -18.29 -3.05 2.01
N ASP A 29 -17.70 -3.19 0.82
CA ASP A 29 -17.23 -4.48 0.31
C ASP A 29 -16.10 -5.03 1.17
N LEU A 30 -15.15 -4.20 1.62
CA LEU A 30 -14.10 -4.64 2.55
C LEU A 30 -14.70 -5.19 3.86
N ARG A 31 -15.77 -4.59 4.36
CA ARG A 31 -16.46 -5.07 5.57
C ARG A 31 -17.17 -6.39 5.30
N ARG A 32 -17.96 -6.46 4.23
CA ARG A 32 -18.71 -7.66 3.83
C ARG A 32 -17.80 -8.86 3.57
N LEU A 33 -16.63 -8.63 2.96
CA LEU A 33 -15.65 -9.68 2.66
C LEU A 33 -14.74 -10.05 3.84
N GLY A 34 -14.91 -9.38 4.99
CA GLY A 34 -14.14 -9.66 6.21
C GLY A 34 -12.75 -9.04 6.26
N TYR A 35 -12.38 -8.20 5.29
CA TYR A 35 -11.09 -7.51 5.26
C TYR A 35 -10.98 -6.37 6.28
N SER A 36 -12.10 -5.75 6.70
CA SER A 36 -12.09 -4.69 7.71
C SER A 36 -11.61 -5.18 9.08
N GLY A 37 -10.86 -4.37 9.82
CA GLY A 37 -10.30 -4.69 11.12
C GLY A 37 -8.92 -4.07 11.33
N ASN A 38 -8.24 -4.46 12.41
CA ASN A 38 -6.88 -4.04 12.69
C ASN A 38 -5.91 -5.18 12.35
N TYR A 39 -4.82 -4.85 11.68
CA TYR A 39 -3.76 -5.77 11.29
C TYR A 39 -2.50 -5.39 12.06
N ARG A 40 -1.83 -6.37 12.66
CA ARG A 40 -0.63 -6.14 13.47
C ARG A 40 0.50 -7.06 13.03
N GLY A 41 1.72 -6.59 13.15
CA GLY A 41 2.91 -7.35 12.79
C GLY A 41 4.13 -6.44 12.73
N ASP A 42 5.20 -6.96 12.16
CA ASP A 42 6.47 -6.25 12.08
C ASP A 42 6.66 -5.59 10.71
N VAL A 43 7.26 -4.40 10.74
CA VAL A 43 7.62 -3.63 9.56
C VAL A 43 9.11 -3.33 9.61
N GLU A 44 9.76 -3.43 8.46
CA GLU A 44 11.17 -3.10 8.29
C GLU A 44 11.41 -2.23 7.07
N GLY A 45 12.48 -1.46 7.10
CA GLY A 45 12.84 -0.64 5.96
C GLY A 45 13.99 0.30 6.25
N ASN A 46 14.16 1.25 5.34
CA ASN A 46 15.18 2.27 5.44
C ASN A 46 14.55 3.65 5.41
N ILE A 47 15.08 4.55 6.22
CA ILE A 47 14.81 5.99 6.18
C ILE A 47 16.12 6.67 5.85
N ALA A 48 16.16 7.44 4.77
CA ALA A 48 17.31 8.26 4.39
C ALA A 48 16.99 9.72 4.67
N ILE A 49 17.86 10.41 5.39
CA ILE A 49 17.70 11.79 5.84
C ILE A 49 18.92 12.57 5.39
N ARG A 50 18.70 13.77 4.86
CA ARG A 50 19.79 14.65 4.46
C ARG A 50 20.56 15.10 5.70
N ASP A 51 21.87 14.93 5.64
CA ASP A 51 22.81 15.47 6.63
C ASP A 51 23.94 16.20 5.90
N GLY A 52 23.96 17.54 6.04
CA GLY A 52 24.86 18.41 5.29
C GLY A 52 24.75 18.20 3.77
N SER A 53 25.85 17.74 3.16
CA SER A 53 25.95 17.45 1.72
C SER A 53 25.61 15.99 1.35
N GLY A 54 25.29 15.14 2.34
CA GLY A 54 25.05 13.71 2.16
C GLY A 54 23.70 13.23 2.70
N PHE A 55 23.55 11.91 2.80
CA PHE A 55 22.38 11.25 3.38
C PHE A 55 22.79 10.20 4.41
N ASP A 56 22.24 10.32 5.61
CA ASP A 56 22.27 9.29 6.63
C ASP A 56 21.12 8.31 6.42
N THR A 57 21.43 7.01 6.39
CA THR A 57 20.42 5.96 6.20
C THR A 57 20.28 5.11 7.46
N PHE A 58 19.08 5.10 8.01
CA PHE A 58 18.71 4.34 9.20
C PHE A 58 17.86 3.15 8.83
N ARG A 59 18.17 1.98 9.38
CA ARG A 59 17.29 0.81 9.30
C ARG A 59 16.24 0.90 10.40
N VAL A 60 14.97 0.80 10.01
CA VAL A 60 13.84 0.68 10.93
C VAL A 60 13.42 -0.79 10.98
N ASN A 61 13.17 -1.29 12.19
CA ASN A 61 12.53 -2.58 12.43
C ASN A 61 11.68 -2.47 13.70
N GLN A 62 10.36 -2.41 13.56
CA GLN A 62 9.44 -2.19 14.67
C GLN A 62 8.08 -2.84 14.42
N GLY A 63 7.31 -3.03 15.49
CA GLY A 63 5.90 -3.42 15.39
C GLY A 63 5.05 -2.27 14.84
N ASP A 64 4.05 -2.60 14.02
CA ASP A 64 3.12 -1.65 13.43
C ASP A 64 1.66 -2.17 13.50
N ASN A 65 0.73 -1.24 13.32
CA ASN A 65 -0.71 -1.51 13.33
C ASN A 65 -1.43 -0.72 12.23
N GLU A 66 -2.13 -1.45 11.37
CA GLU A 66 -2.87 -0.89 10.24
C GLU A 66 -4.37 -1.19 10.34
N GLN A 67 -5.20 -0.15 10.23
CA GLN A 67 -6.66 -0.26 10.36
C GLN A 67 -7.36 -0.18 9.00
N LEU A 68 -8.37 -1.05 8.82
CA LEU A 68 -9.26 -1.09 7.66
C LEU A 68 -10.76 -0.98 8.04
N PRO A 69 -11.58 -0.21 7.30
CA PRO A 69 -11.19 0.60 6.15
C PRO A 69 -10.26 1.75 6.57
N PRO A 70 -9.37 2.15 5.67
CA PRO A 70 -8.40 3.19 5.97
C PRO A 70 -9.10 4.53 6.19
N ARG A 71 -8.58 5.31 7.13
CA ARG A 71 -8.98 6.71 7.31
C ARG A 71 -7.96 7.60 6.60
N ASN A 72 -8.42 8.69 6.01
CA ASN A 72 -7.50 9.76 5.64
C ASN A 72 -6.81 10.25 6.92
N ARG A 73 -5.48 10.33 6.90
CA ARG A 73 -4.68 10.76 8.04
C ARG A 73 -3.58 11.70 7.57
N SER A 74 -3.24 12.69 8.38
CA SER A 74 -1.94 13.34 8.29
C SER A 74 -0.90 12.34 8.81
N VAL A 75 -0.02 11.90 7.93
CA VAL A 75 1.13 11.07 8.31
C VAL A 75 2.26 12.02 8.64
N VAL A 76 2.86 11.78 9.80
CA VAL A 76 4.04 12.46 10.28
C VAL A 76 5.25 12.04 9.44
N THR A 77 5.98 12.98 8.83
CA THR A 77 6.86 12.66 7.69
C THR A 77 8.28 13.20 7.83
N GLY A 78 9.08 12.69 8.73
CA GLY A 78 10.47 13.12 8.85
C GLY A 78 11.06 12.61 10.16
N PRO A 79 12.37 12.69 10.37
CA PRO A 79 13.02 12.21 11.59
C PRO A 79 12.44 12.84 12.86
N SER A 80 12.12 14.13 12.85
CA SER A 80 11.53 14.76 14.03
C SER A 80 10.05 14.48 14.22
N GLY A 81 9.40 13.98 13.19
CA GLY A 81 7.98 13.73 13.20
C GLY A 81 7.10 14.99 13.36
N ARG A 82 7.57 16.13 12.89
CA ARG A 82 6.89 17.43 13.09
C ARG A 82 6.19 18.00 11.86
N ASN A 83 6.45 17.45 10.68
CA ASN A 83 5.75 17.76 9.43
C ASN A 83 4.72 16.68 9.11
N GLY A 84 3.71 17.02 8.31
CA GLY A 84 2.58 16.14 8.03
C GLY A 84 2.09 16.18 6.59
N PHE A 85 2.17 15.05 5.88
CA PHE A 85 1.56 14.88 4.55
C PHE A 85 0.25 14.10 4.63
N PHE A 86 -0.70 14.42 3.75
CA PHE A 86 -1.97 13.71 3.71
C PHE A 86 -1.81 12.38 2.97
N LEU A 87 -2.30 11.30 3.58
CA LEU A 87 -2.43 10.00 2.95
C LEU A 87 -3.85 9.84 2.40
N ASN A 88 -3.98 9.98 1.09
CA ASN A 88 -5.27 9.98 0.41
C ASN A 88 -5.54 8.63 -0.25
N LEU A 89 -6.74 8.09 -0.03
CA LEU A 89 -7.18 6.86 -0.69
C LEU A 89 -7.29 7.08 -2.20
N GLN A 90 -6.55 6.30 -2.98
CA GLN A 90 -6.57 6.37 -4.44
C GLN A 90 -7.53 5.35 -5.04
N LYS A 91 -7.38 4.08 -4.66
CA LYS A 91 -8.14 2.98 -5.25
C LYS A 91 -8.19 1.78 -4.30
N ILE A 92 -9.30 1.07 -4.33
CA ILE A 92 -9.44 -0.27 -3.74
C ILE A 92 -9.87 -1.22 -4.86
N THR A 93 -9.15 -2.32 -5.04
CA THR A 93 -9.50 -3.36 -6.02
C THR A 93 -9.39 -4.74 -5.40
N GLY A 94 -10.06 -5.73 -5.98
CA GLY A 94 -9.91 -7.11 -5.54
C GLY A 94 -11.16 -7.97 -5.73
N ASN A 95 -11.21 -9.04 -4.96
CA ASN A 95 -12.27 -10.02 -4.93
C ASN A 95 -12.37 -10.69 -3.54
N GLU A 96 -13.08 -11.79 -3.43
CA GLU A 96 -13.31 -12.53 -2.18
C GLU A 96 -12.05 -13.15 -1.55
N ARG A 97 -10.96 -13.31 -2.31
CA ARG A 97 -9.70 -13.91 -1.82
C ARG A 97 -8.60 -12.90 -1.58
N ARG A 98 -8.58 -11.79 -2.33
CA ARG A 98 -7.55 -10.75 -2.23
C ARG A 98 -8.14 -9.35 -2.37
N ALA A 99 -7.58 -8.39 -1.65
CA ALA A 99 -7.84 -6.97 -1.84
C ALA A 99 -6.53 -6.19 -1.92
N THR A 100 -6.47 -5.17 -2.77
CA THR A 100 -5.38 -4.20 -2.86
C THR A 100 -5.94 -2.82 -2.62
N ILE A 101 -5.39 -2.14 -1.63
CA ILE A 101 -5.76 -0.78 -1.26
C ILE A 101 -4.54 0.08 -1.52
N ARG A 102 -4.69 1.12 -2.33
CA ARG A 102 -3.62 2.05 -2.68
C ARG A 102 -3.95 3.45 -2.22
N PHE A 103 -2.96 4.09 -1.63
CA PHE A 103 -2.97 5.50 -1.26
C PHE A 103 -1.84 6.23 -1.96
N TYR A 104 -1.99 7.54 -2.04
CA TYR A 104 -0.93 8.44 -2.42
C TYR A 104 -0.68 9.44 -1.29
N TYR A 105 0.59 9.79 -1.12
CA TYR A 105 0.98 10.93 -0.30
C TYR A 105 0.87 12.21 -1.11
N SER A 106 0.32 13.25 -0.50
CA SER A 106 0.28 14.59 -1.08
C SER A 106 0.21 15.65 0.00
N GLY A 107 0.81 16.80 -0.28
CA GLY A 107 0.67 18.00 0.52
C GLY A 107 1.97 18.78 0.58
N ILE A 108 1.85 19.99 1.12
CA ILE A 108 2.98 20.84 1.49
C ILE A 108 2.93 20.99 3.01
N SER A 109 4.06 20.83 3.68
CA SER A 109 4.16 20.96 5.13
C SER A 109 5.52 21.56 5.50
N ARG A 110 5.50 22.51 6.44
CA ARG A 110 6.72 23.08 7.02
C ARG A 110 7.52 21.99 7.72
N ASN A 111 8.77 21.78 7.32
CA ASN A 111 9.70 20.92 8.03
C ASN A 111 10.62 21.78 8.93
N PRO A 112 10.46 21.71 10.26
CA PRO A 112 11.27 22.52 11.18
C PRO A 112 12.73 22.05 11.31
N ASP A 113 13.08 20.84 10.82
CA ASP A 113 14.47 20.36 10.86
C ASP A 113 15.34 21.05 9.80
N TYR A 114 14.73 21.46 8.69
CA TYR A 114 15.38 22.15 7.58
C TYR A 114 14.99 23.64 7.47
N ASP A 115 14.03 24.08 8.30
CA ASP A 115 13.46 25.43 8.27
C ASP A 115 12.95 25.85 6.88
N GLU A 116 12.25 24.94 6.21
CA GLU A 116 11.70 25.13 4.86
C GLU A 116 10.36 24.40 4.67
N ASP A 117 9.58 24.84 3.68
CA ASP A 117 8.37 24.12 3.28
C ASP A 117 8.75 22.95 2.38
N THR A 118 8.11 21.80 2.63
CA THR A 118 8.46 20.54 1.97
C THR A 118 7.24 19.92 1.29
N VAL A 119 7.48 19.26 0.17
CA VAL A 119 6.51 18.52 -0.61
C VAL A 119 6.76 17.03 -0.42
N GLY A 120 5.74 16.34 0.09
CA GLY A 120 5.74 14.88 0.21
C GLY A 120 5.04 14.21 -0.96
N SER A 121 5.70 13.25 -1.58
CA SER A 121 5.13 12.43 -2.65
C SER A 121 5.46 10.96 -2.43
N GLY A 122 4.54 10.07 -2.79
CA GLY A 122 4.78 8.65 -2.58
C GLY A 122 3.51 7.82 -2.62
N VAL A 123 3.66 6.54 -2.26
CA VAL A 123 2.57 5.57 -2.29
C VAL A 123 2.60 4.67 -1.06
N LYS A 124 1.41 4.36 -0.56
CA LYS A 124 1.20 3.27 0.38
C LYS A 124 0.29 2.22 -0.23
N ILE A 125 0.69 0.97 -0.17
CA ILE A 125 -0.05 -0.16 -0.76
C ILE A 125 -0.25 -1.22 0.31
N LEU A 126 -1.51 -1.58 0.55
CA LEU A 126 -1.91 -2.68 1.43
C LEU A 126 -2.47 -3.79 0.56
N LYS A 127 -1.76 -4.93 0.48
CA LYS A 127 -2.22 -6.12 -0.24
C LYS A 127 -2.66 -7.17 0.76
N ILE A 128 -3.95 -7.44 0.81
CA ILE A 128 -4.56 -8.39 1.73
C ILE A 128 -4.84 -9.69 1.00
N GLN A 129 -4.54 -10.81 1.63
CA GLN A 129 -4.89 -12.13 1.16
C GLN A 129 -5.58 -12.93 2.26
N ARG A 130 -6.73 -13.50 1.92
CA ARG A 130 -7.40 -14.50 2.75
C ARG A 130 -6.65 -15.83 2.64
N ARG A 131 -6.28 -16.39 3.79
CA ARG A 131 -5.60 -17.69 3.97
C ARG A 131 -6.53 -18.64 4.72
N GLY A 132 -6.43 -19.93 4.45
CA GLY A 132 -7.26 -20.96 5.10
C GLY A 132 -8.71 -20.99 4.59
N THR A 133 -9.31 -22.18 4.62
CA THR A 133 -10.69 -22.44 4.16
C THR A 133 -11.69 -22.44 5.32
N SER A 134 -11.40 -23.18 6.39
CA SER A 134 -12.30 -23.38 7.54
C SER A 134 -12.14 -22.33 8.66
N ARG A 135 -10.93 -21.78 8.85
CA ARG A 135 -10.67 -20.64 9.74
C ARG A 135 -9.89 -19.59 8.96
N PRO A 136 -10.58 -18.62 8.34
CA PRO A 136 -9.91 -17.64 7.50
C PRO A 136 -8.98 -16.75 8.33
N GLN A 137 -7.71 -16.70 7.96
CA GLN A 137 -6.73 -15.74 8.46
C GLN A 137 -6.48 -14.71 7.37
N PHE A 138 -6.20 -13.46 7.75
CA PHE A 138 -5.89 -12.41 6.78
C PHE A 138 -4.45 -11.96 6.91
N GLU A 139 -3.70 -12.13 5.83
CA GLU A 139 -2.32 -11.67 5.70
C GLU A 139 -2.34 -10.36 4.91
N MET A 140 -1.74 -9.31 5.46
CA MET A 140 -1.54 -8.03 4.80
C MET A 140 -0.07 -7.79 4.54
N ARG A 141 0.28 -7.57 3.27
CA ARG A 141 1.58 -7.07 2.86
C ARG A 141 1.51 -5.55 2.73
N LEU A 142 2.28 -4.87 3.56
CA LEU A 142 2.47 -3.42 3.53
C LEU A 142 3.65 -3.08 2.63
N THR A 143 3.48 -2.06 1.79
CA THR A 143 4.57 -1.35 1.13
C THR A 143 4.30 0.13 1.25
N ASP A 144 5.23 0.85 1.86
CA ASP A 144 5.11 2.27 2.17
C ASP A 144 6.35 3.00 1.67
N LYS A 145 6.15 3.97 0.77
CA LYS A 145 7.22 4.74 0.16
C LYS A 145 6.84 6.21 0.16
N LEU A 146 7.73 7.03 0.66
CA LEU A 146 7.61 8.48 0.66
C LEU A 146 8.96 9.10 0.27
N ASP A 147 8.91 10.10 -0.59
CA ASP A 147 9.98 11.03 -0.90
C ASP A 147 9.54 12.44 -0.54
N GLU A 148 10.40 13.14 0.19
CA GLU A 148 10.22 14.51 0.63
C GLU A 148 11.26 15.40 -0.05
N ARG A 149 10.80 16.53 -0.56
CA ARG A 149 11.63 17.53 -1.23
C ARG A 149 11.29 18.93 -0.72
N ALA A 150 12.25 19.84 -0.81
CA ALA A 150 12.01 21.27 -0.69
C ALA A 150 10.91 21.71 -1.68
N ALA A 151 10.03 22.60 -1.25
CA ALA A 151 8.95 23.11 -2.10
C ALA A 151 9.46 24.11 -3.15
N ASP A 152 10.47 24.92 -2.80
CA ASP A 152 10.92 26.03 -3.62
C ASP A 152 11.95 25.61 -4.68
N ASP A 153 12.97 24.84 -4.30
CA ASP A 153 14.07 24.43 -5.20
C ASP A 153 14.05 22.93 -5.57
N GLY A 154 13.14 22.15 -4.99
CA GLY A 154 12.98 20.73 -5.27
C GLY A 154 14.10 19.84 -4.74
N GLU A 155 14.98 20.38 -3.89
CA GLU A 155 16.06 19.65 -3.25
C GLU A 155 15.53 18.43 -2.49
N TYR A 156 16.23 17.30 -2.60
CA TYR A 156 15.81 16.07 -1.95
C TYR A 156 16.26 16.07 -0.49
N LEU A 157 15.31 15.83 0.43
CA LEU A 157 15.55 15.98 1.87
C LEU A 157 15.48 14.64 2.59
N THR A 158 14.37 13.93 2.44
CA THR A 158 14.12 12.71 3.20
C THR A 158 13.46 11.66 2.32
N SER A 159 13.71 10.40 2.59
CA SER A 159 12.85 9.33 2.13
C SER A 159 12.68 8.21 3.09
N TRP A 160 11.58 7.49 2.86
CA TRP A 160 11.17 6.33 3.59
C TRP A 160 10.89 5.23 2.59
N ARG A 161 11.38 4.03 2.87
CA ARG A 161 11.02 2.79 2.16
C ARG A 161 10.80 1.68 3.19
N ILE A 162 9.55 1.46 3.60
CA ILE A 162 9.18 0.41 4.57
C ILE A 162 8.28 -0.64 3.91
N ARG A 163 8.46 -1.87 4.35
CA ARG A 163 7.64 -3.02 4.00
C ARG A 163 7.33 -3.80 5.26
N GLY A 164 6.23 -4.53 5.25
CA GLY A 164 5.91 -5.37 6.39
C GLY A 164 4.88 -6.41 6.08
N LEU A 165 4.72 -7.32 7.04
CA LEU A 165 3.75 -8.40 6.99
C LEU A 165 2.91 -8.33 8.27
N LEU A 166 1.64 -7.98 8.11
CA LEU A 166 0.70 -7.83 9.22
C LEU A 166 -0.41 -8.86 9.12
N PHE A 167 -1.00 -9.21 10.26
CA PHE A 167 -2.01 -10.27 10.36
C PHE A 167 -3.24 -9.81 11.13
N LYS A 168 -4.38 -10.41 10.75
CA LYS A 168 -5.67 -10.32 11.44
C LYS A 168 -6.28 -11.70 11.60
#